data_AF-A0A6C0KZZ9-F1
#
_entry.id   AF-A0A6C0KZZ9-F1
#
_cell.length_a   1.000
_cell.length_b   1.000
_cell.length_c   1.000
_cell.angle_alpha   90.00
_cell.angle_beta   90.00
_cell.angle_gamma   90.00
#
_symmetry.space_group_name_H-M   'P 1'
#
loop_
_entity.id
_entity.type
_entity.pdbx_description
1 polymer ?
#
loop_
_entity_poly.entity_id
_entity_poly.type
_entity_poly.pdbx_seq_one_letter_code
_entity_poly.pdbx_strand_id
1 'polypeptide(L)'
;MDLLNRDIRYYLLVHPFYGQSGGGGTITIDSYKIKYRKALNKGTTTLFIYAGRDAGKGPCLVLSINGVEAILQSLERGNDCFVDISLNSKNLVLAAIKLAKKFGATKLMLTDNSFIQCPDKVYLANLSFLSTGRTWYESIGPFKSQYDIEKYRSSVQQNKWADILVVAKARDFALDIDTGTINTKEVGSAMKVIAYLKENKTSCLFFSKMMGELLLWSGIPSLYGTSWALEI
;
A
#
# COMPACT_ATOMS: atom_id res chain seq x y z
N MET A 1 1.29 -8.81 -14.07
CA MET A 1 -0.16 -9.09 -13.94
C MET A 1 -0.77 -8.77 -15.29
N ASP A 2 -1.38 -9.75 -15.97
CA ASP A 2 -1.92 -9.57 -17.32
C ASP A 2 -2.94 -8.42 -17.37
N LEU A 3 -2.95 -7.68 -18.48
CA LEU A 3 -3.94 -6.66 -18.81
C LEU A 3 -5.38 -7.15 -18.53
N LEU A 4 -5.62 -8.44 -18.77
CA LEU A 4 -6.89 -9.12 -18.52
C LEU A 4 -7.34 -9.06 -17.04
N ASN A 5 -6.44 -9.32 -16.09
CA ASN A 5 -6.80 -9.31 -14.65
C ASN A 5 -7.06 -7.90 -14.12
N ARG A 6 -6.33 -6.91 -14.65
CA ARG A 6 -6.56 -5.49 -14.37
C ARG A 6 -7.95 -5.05 -14.82
N ASP A 7 -8.31 -5.45 -16.04
CA ASP A 7 -9.59 -5.06 -16.66
C ASP A 7 -10.77 -5.80 -16.01
N ILE A 8 -10.59 -7.05 -15.55
CA ILE A 8 -11.62 -7.80 -14.80
C ILE A 8 -11.93 -7.14 -13.44
N ARG A 9 -10.92 -6.78 -12.63
CA ARG A 9 -11.19 -6.12 -11.32
C ARG A 9 -11.91 -4.79 -11.50
N TYR A 10 -11.48 -3.99 -12.47
CA TYR A 10 -12.16 -2.74 -12.80
C TYR A 10 -13.60 -2.99 -13.27
N TYR A 11 -13.80 -3.96 -14.16
CA TYR A 11 -15.12 -4.34 -14.64
C TYR A 11 -16.03 -4.76 -13.47
N LEU A 12 -15.59 -5.67 -12.60
CA LEU A 12 -16.40 -6.15 -11.48
C LEU A 12 -16.73 -5.06 -10.45
N LEU A 13 -15.80 -4.13 -10.18
CA LEU A 13 -15.97 -3.12 -9.13
C LEU A 13 -16.66 -1.83 -9.61
N VAL A 14 -16.60 -1.53 -10.91
CA VAL A 14 -17.09 -0.26 -11.46
C VAL A 14 -18.25 -0.47 -12.44
N HIS A 15 -18.20 -1.52 -13.28
CA HIS A 15 -19.22 -1.77 -14.30
C HIS A 15 -20.65 -1.93 -13.74
N PRO A 16 -20.89 -2.60 -12.60
CA PRO A 16 -22.24 -2.73 -12.03
C PRO A 16 -22.89 -1.39 -11.64
N PHE A 17 -22.11 -0.31 -11.58
CA PHE A 17 -22.55 1.01 -11.14
C PHE A 17 -22.62 2.04 -12.28
N TYR A 18 -22.31 1.65 -13.52
CA TYR A 18 -22.55 2.50 -14.69
C TYR A 18 -24.06 2.76 -14.84
N GLY A 19 -24.44 4.04 -14.88
CA GLY A 19 -25.84 4.48 -14.95
C GLY A 19 -26.52 4.71 -13.60
N GLN A 20 -25.92 4.28 -12.47
CA GLN A 20 -26.46 4.55 -11.13
C GLN A 20 -25.85 5.85 -10.57
N SER A 21 -26.45 7.00 -10.88
CA SER A 21 -25.97 8.29 -10.35
C SER A 21 -26.61 8.61 -8.99
N GLY A 22 -25.84 8.43 -7.92
CA GLY A 22 -26.18 8.97 -6.59
C GLY A 22 -25.66 10.38 -6.35
N GLY A 23 -25.03 11.00 -7.36
CA GLY A 23 -24.32 12.29 -7.25
C GLY A 23 -22.82 12.12 -7.00
N GLY A 24 -22.19 13.13 -6.40
CA GLY A 24 -20.76 13.14 -6.13
C GLY A 24 -20.34 14.42 -5.44
N GLY A 25 -19.04 14.62 -5.26
CA GLY A 25 -18.53 15.82 -4.63
C GLY A 25 -17.03 15.95 -4.73
N THR A 26 -16.52 16.96 -4.04
CA THR A 26 -15.09 17.16 -3.83
C THR A 26 -14.82 17.18 -2.33
N ILE A 27 -13.75 16.52 -1.91
CA ILE A 27 -13.24 16.58 -0.56
C ILE A 27 -11.83 17.16 -0.59
N THR A 28 -11.55 18.06 0.35
CA THR A 28 -10.22 18.64 0.50
C THR A 28 -9.50 17.97 1.66
N ILE A 29 -8.30 17.45 1.37
CA ILE A 29 -7.30 16.98 2.34
C ILE A 29 -6.09 17.88 2.17
N ASP A 30 -5.74 18.61 3.22
CA ASP A 30 -4.76 19.71 3.19
C ASP A 30 -5.10 20.72 2.08
N SER A 31 -4.30 20.79 1.02
CA SER A 31 -4.51 21.64 -0.16
C SER A 31 -5.03 20.86 -1.39
N TYR A 32 -5.23 19.54 -1.26
CA TYR A 32 -5.58 18.66 -2.36
C TYR A 32 -7.08 18.45 -2.47
N LYS A 33 -7.64 18.86 -3.62
CA LYS A 33 -9.04 18.62 -3.99
C LYS A 33 -9.17 17.26 -4.64
N ILE A 34 -9.85 16.34 -3.97
CA ILE A 34 -10.08 14.97 -4.40
C ILE A 34 -11.55 14.83 -4.79
N LYS A 35 -11.81 14.46 -6.04
CA LYS A 35 -13.18 14.23 -6.53
C LYS A 35 -13.64 12.83 -6.14
N TYR A 36 -14.92 12.69 -5.86
CA TYR A 36 -15.56 11.39 -5.70
C TYR A 36 -16.92 11.36 -6.38
N ARG A 37 -17.32 10.17 -6.86
CA ARG A 37 -18.68 9.89 -7.33
C ARG A 37 -19.35 8.89 -6.39
N LYS A 38 -20.65 9.03 -6.21
CA LYS A 38 -21.47 8.15 -5.36
C LYS A 38 -22.42 7.34 -6.23
N ALA A 39 -22.48 6.04 -5.97
CA ALA A 39 -23.52 5.14 -6.44
C ALA A 39 -24.22 4.50 -5.23
N LEU A 40 -25.50 4.18 -5.37
CA LEU A 40 -26.31 3.56 -4.33
C LEU A 40 -26.86 2.25 -4.88
N ASN A 41 -26.60 1.14 -4.19
CA ASN A 41 -27.08 -0.18 -4.60
C ASN A 41 -27.50 -0.99 -3.39
N LYS A 42 -28.79 -1.35 -3.30
CA LYS A 42 -29.36 -2.26 -2.28
C LYS A 42 -28.88 -1.98 -0.85
N GLY A 43 -28.95 -0.72 -0.41
CA GLY A 43 -28.53 -0.30 0.94
C GLY A 43 -27.02 -0.08 1.13
N THR A 44 -26.20 -0.40 0.13
CA THR A 44 -24.76 -0.07 0.12
C THR A 44 -24.51 1.26 -0.58
N THR A 45 -23.74 2.13 0.06
CA THR A 45 -23.21 3.35 -0.57
C THR A 45 -21.80 3.07 -1.11
N THR A 46 -21.64 3.15 -2.42
CA THR A 46 -20.33 2.97 -3.07
C THR A 46 -19.79 4.32 -3.52
N LEU A 47 -18.58 4.64 -3.08
CA LEU A 47 -17.87 5.87 -3.43
C LEU A 47 -16.65 5.53 -4.30
N PHE A 48 -16.60 6.13 -5.47
CA PHE A 48 -15.48 6.06 -6.40
C PHE A 48 -14.60 7.30 -6.19
N ILE A 49 -13.36 7.14 -5.72
CA ILE A 49 -12.46 8.23 -5.35
C ILE A 49 -11.35 8.35 -6.41
N TYR A 50 -11.13 9.56 -6.91
CA TYR A 50 -10.28 9.85 -8.07
C TYR A 50 -8.97 10.52 -7.64
N ALA A 51 -7.83 10.06 -8.18
CA ALA A 51 -6.51 10.57 -7.81
C ALA A 51 -6.07 11.86 -8.54
N GLY A 52 -6.77 12.29 -9.59
CA GLY A 52 -6.33 13.35 -10.50
C GLY A 52 -7.22 14.60 -10.55
N ARG A 53 -6.60 15.73 -10.95
CA ARG A 53 -7.27 17.01 -11.25
C ARG A 53 -7.94 17.01 -12.64
N ASP A 54 -7.43 16.20 -13.57
CA ASP A 54 -7.78 16.26 -15.00
C ASP A 54 -9.03 15.44 -15.36
N ALA A 55 -9.75 15.90 -16.38
CA ALA A 55 -10.87 15.20 -16.98
C ALA A 55 -10.38 13.91 -17.70
N GLY A 56 -11.11 12.80 -17.54
CA GLY A 56 -10.81 11.52 -18.21
C GLY A 56 -10.10 10.48 -17.35
N LYS A 57 -9.55 10.84 -16.18
CA LYS A 57 -8.95 9.88 -15.25
C LYS A 57 -10.02 9.11 -14.47
N GLY A 58 -9.86 7.79 -14.38
CA GLY A 58 -10.78 6.90 -13.67
C GLY A 58 -10.62 6.91 -12.15
N PRO A 59 -11.50 6.22 -11.41
CA PRO A 59 -11.35 6.07 -9.97
C PRO A 59 -10.17 5.17 -9.62
N CYS A 60 -9.56 5.46 -8.46
CA CYS A 60 -8.36 4.82 -7.95
C CYS A 60 -8.59 4.06 -6.65
N LEU A 61 -9.58 4.50 -5.89
CA LEU A 61 -10.11 3.77 -4.75
C LEU A 61 -11.62 3.59 -4.93
N VAL A 62 -12.11 2.44 -4.48
CA VAL A 62 -13.52 2.16 -4.26
C VAL A 62 -13.73 1.99 -2.78
N LEU A 63 -14.67 2.75 -2.22
CA LEU A 63 -15.08 2.68 -0.83
C LEU A 63 -16.54 2.24 -0.78
N SER A 64 -16.79 1.02 -0.32
CA SER A 64 -18.14 0.47 -0.16
C SER A 64 -18.55 0.57 1.30
N ILE A 65 -19.69 1.20 1.59
CA ILE A 65 -20.19 1.44 2.94
C ILE A 65 -21.51 0.70 3.10
N ASN A 66 -21.56 -0.22 4.06
CA ASN A 66 -22.75 -0.99 4.40
C ASN A 66 -22.99 -0.90 5.92
N GLY A 67 -23.99 -0.11 6.32
CA GLY A 67 -24.19 0.22 7.73
C GLY A 67 -23.00 0.99 8.30
N VAL A 68 -22.40 0.45 9.37
CA VAL A 68 -21.28 1.07 10.09
C VAL A 68 -19.89 0.66 9.58
N GLU A 69 -19.82 -0.31 8.66
CA GLU A 69 -18.56 -0.81 8.11
C GLU A 69 -18.31 -0.26 6.70
N ALA A 70 -17.09 0.20 6.48
CA ALA A 70 -16.60 0.65 5.18
C ALA A 70 -15.47 -0.26 4.70
N ILE A 71 -15.50 -0.67 3.44
CA ILE A 71 -14.47 -1.49 2.80
C ILE A 71 -13.80 -0.67 1.71
N LEU A 72 -12.50 -0.44 1.86
CA LEU A 72 -11.66 0.29 0.92
C LEU A 72 -10.86 -0.68 0.06
N GLN A 73 -10.95 -0.52 -1.25
CA GLN A 73 -10.22 -1.31 -2.24
C GLN A 73 -9.49 -0.39 -3.21
N SER A 74 -8.22 -0.72 -3.50
CA SER A 74 -7.48 -0.08 -4.58
C SER A 74 -7.91 -0.64 -5.93
N LEU A 75 -8.05 0.24 -6.91
CA LEU A 75 -8.23 -0.12 -8.30
C LEU A 75 -6.87 -0.09 -8.98
N GLU A 76 -6.44 -1.23 -9.52
CA GLU A 76 -5.27 -1.27 -10.39
C GLU A 76 -5.63 -0.60 -11.73
N ARG A 77 -5.36 0.70 -11.88
CA ARG A 77 -5.58 1.43 -13.15
C ARG A 77 -4.41 2.32 -13.49
N GLY A 78 -3.58 1.85 -14.43
CA GLY A 78 -2.47 2.62 -15.01
C GLY A 78 -1.57 3.27 -13.96
N ASN A 79 -0.83 4.28 -14.38
CA ASN A 79 0.18 4.94 -13.55
C ASN A 79 -0.44 6.00 -12.61
N ASP A 80 -1.77 6.22 -12.68
CA ASP A 80 -2.46 7.31 -12.00
C ASP A 80 -3.04 6.93 -10.64
N CYS A 81 -3.29 5.64 -10.37
CA CYS A 81 -4.14 5.23 -9.26
C CYS A 81 -3.46 4.68 -8.02
N PHE A 82 -2.21 4.21 -8.10
CA PHE A 82 -1.36 4.00 -6.92
C PHE A 82 0.10 4.21 -7.32
N VAL A 83 0.77 5.10 -6.56
CA VAL A 83 2.21 5.35 -6.35
C VAL A 83 3.21 5.09 -7.48
N ASP A 84 2.78 5.07 -8.74
CA ASP A 84 3.74 5.07 -9.83
C ASP A 84 4.45 6.44 -9.88
N ILE A 85 3.70 7.54 -9.64
CA ILE A 85 4.21 8.91 -9.79
C ILE A 85 3.57 9.93 -8.82
N SER A 86 2.48 9.58 -8.12
CA SER A 86 1.70 10.57 -7.35
C SER A 86 2.20 10.71 -5.91
N LEU A 87 2.76 11.88 -5.59
CA LEU A 87 3.19 12.32 -4.24
C LEU A 87 2.08 12.29 -3.17
N ASN A 88 0.83 11.99 -3.55
CA ASN A 88 -0.37 12.26 -2.75
C ASN A 88 -1.21 11.02 -2.42
N SER A 89 -0.66 9.82 -2.55
CA SER A 89 -1.37 8.56 -2.27
C SER A 89 -1.91 8.46 -0.85
N LYS A 90 -1.18 9.02 0.14
CA LYS A 90 -1.67 9.14 1.53
C LYS A 90 -2.95 9.97 1.63
N ASN A 91 -3.04 11.06 0.88
CA ASN A 91 -4.20 11.95 0.89
C ASN A 91 -5.45 11.27 0.31
N LEU A 92 -5.30 10.31 -0.59
CA LEU A 92 -6.42 9.50 -1.10
C LEU A 92 -6.98 8.58 -0.02
N VAL A 93 -6.12 7.96 0.79
CA VAL A 93 -6.55 7.13 1.92
C VAL A 93 -7.21 8.00 3.01
N LEU A 94 -6.64 9.16 3.32
CA LEU A 94 -7.25 10.13 4.25
C LEU A 94 -8.61 10.64 3.75
N ALA A 95 -8.73 10.88 2.44
CA ALA A 95 -10.01 11.22 1.82
C ALA A 95 -11.03 10.08 1.98
N ALA A 96 -10.61 8.83 1.77
CA ALA A 96 -11.46 7.66 1.99
C ALA A 96 -11.93 7.56 3.45
N ILE A 97 -11.04 7.74 4.42
CA ILE A 97 -11.37 7.76 5.85
C ILE A 97 -12.40 8.86 6.16
N LYS A 98 -12.16 10.09 5.70
CA LYS A 98 -13.06 11.22 5.95
C LYS A 98 -14.42 11.05 5.25
N LEU A 99 -14.44 10.44 4.07
CA LEU A 99 -15.68 10.06 3.38
C LEU A 99 -16.42 8.96 4.16
N ALA A 100 -15.74 7.91 4.61
CA ALA A 100 -16.35 6.84 5.41
C ALA A 100 -17.08 7.40 6.63
N LYS A 101 -16.41 8.27 7.42
CA LYS A 101 -17.04 8.96 8.57
C LYS A 101 -18.25 9.81 8.15
N LYS A 102 -18.09 10.61 7.08
CA LYS A 102 -19.17 11.47 6.55
C LYS A 102 -20.42 10.68 6.18
N PHE A 103 -20.27 9.42 5.76
CA PHE A 103 -21.35 8.55 5.35
C PHE A 103 -21.73 7.51 6.43
N GLY A 104 -21.34 7.74 7.70
CA GLY A 104 -21.85 7.02 8.86
C GLY A 104 -21.10 5.75 9.25
N ALA A 105 -19.97 5.45 8.60
CA ALA A 105 -19.13 4.33 9.01
C ALA A 105 -18.30 4.69 10.26
N THR A 106 -18.18 3.73 11.18
CA THR A 106 -17.32 3.80 12.37
C THR A 106 -16.10 2.90 12.27
N LYS A 107 -16.05 2.04 11.25
CA LYS A 107 -14.95 1.11 11.00
C LYS A 107 -14.62 1.07 9.52
N LEU A 108 -13.33 1.11 9.21
CA LEU A 108 -12.78 0.99 7.86
C LEU A 108 -11.93 -0.27 7.77
N MET A 109 -12.22 -1.14 6.80
CA MET A 109 -11.38 -2.28 6.43
C MET A 109 -10.72 -2.03 5.07
N LEU A 110 -9.49 -2.51 4.90
CA LEU A 110 -8.81 -2.51 3.61
C LEU A 110 -7.95 -3.76 3.45
N THR A 111 -7.68 -4.14 2.21
CA THR A 111 -6.67 -5.14 1.87
C THR A 111 -5.48 -4.42 1.23
N ASP A 112 -4.30 -4.57 1.82
CA ASP A 112 -3.08 -3.89 1.35
C ASP A 112 -2.60 -4.50 0.03
N ASN A 113 -2.98 -3.85 -1.07
CA ASN A 113 -2.47 -4.16 -2.40
C ASN A 113 -1.62 -3.01 -2.95
N SER A 114 -0.98 -2.23 -2.07
CA SER A 114 -0.27 -1.02 -2.44
C SER A 114 1.11 -1.34 -3.03
N PHE A 115 1.45 -0.73 -4.17
CA PHE A 115 2.74 -0.89 -4.84
C PHE A 115 3.21 0.41 -5.50
N ILE A 116 4.52 0.50 -5.73
CA ILE A 116 5.15 1.43 -6.67
C ILE A 116 5.62 0.63 -7.89
N GLN A 117 5.60 1.21 -9.08
CA GLN A 117 6.18 0.58 -10.27
C GLN A 117 7.61 1.08 -10.45
N CYS A 118 8.57 0.15 -10.49
CA CYS A 118 9.99 0.46 -10.53
C CYS A 118 10.80 -0.73 -11.08
N PRO A 119 11.31 -0.67 -12.33
CA PRO A 119 10.65 -1.27 -13.52
C PRO A 119 9.60 -2.38 -13.30
N ASP A 120 9.67 -3.16 -12.21
CA ASP A 120 8.63 -4.10 -11.76
C ASP A 120 7.91 -3.59 -10.50
N LYS A 121 6.88 -4.30 -10.03
CA LYS A 121 6.11 -3.88 -8.84
C LYS A 121 6.92 -4.07 -7.56
N VAL A 122 7.03 -3.03 -6.74
CA VAL A 122 7.51 -3.11 -5.35
C VAL A 122 6.35 -2.88 -4.40
N TYR A 123 5.99 -3.90 -3.62
CA TYR A 123 4.89 -3.82 -2.66
C TYR A 123 5.28 -2.97 -1.45
N LEU A 124 4.50 -1.92 -1.18
CA LEU A 124 4.80 -0.95 -0.13
C LEU A 124 4.63 -1.53 1.27
N ALA A 125 3.72 -2.48 1.45
CA ALA A 125 3.55 -3.22 2.70
C ALA A 125 4.89 -3.82 3.15
N ASN A 126 5.54 -4.56 2.25
CA ASN A 126 6.79 -5.27 2.49
C ASN A 126 7.95 -4.29 2.68
N LEU A 127 8.11 -3.35 1.75
CA LEU A 127 9.21 -2.38 1.81
C LEU A 127 9.13 -1.49 3.06
N SER A 128 7.94 -1.00 3.40
CA SER A 128 7.75 -0.18 4.60
C SER A 128 8.05 -0.99 5.87
N PHE A 129 7.55 -2.23 5.93
CA PHE A 129 7.74 -3.07 7.10
C PHE A 129 9.21 -3.44 7.31
N LEU A 130 9.93 -3.82 6.26
CA LEU A 130 11.36 -4.10 6.35
C LEU A 130 12.22 -2.87 6.70
N SER A 131 11.82 -1.67 6.28
CA SER A 131 12.58 -0.43 6.53
C SER A 131 12.22 0.29 7.83
N THR A 132 11.07 -0.01 8.44
CA THR A 132 10.58 0.75 9.61
C THR A 132 9.97 -0.11 10.72
N GLY A 133 9.76 -1.41 10.49
CA GLY A 133 8.95 -2.27 11.36
C GLY A 133 7.46 -1.94 11.34
N ARG A 134 7.01 -1.05 10.46
CA ARG A 134 5.61 -0.63 10.29
C ARG A 134 5.21 -0.67 8.82
N THR A 135 3.97 -1.02 8.55
CA THR A 135 3.42 -0.97 7.19
C THR A 135 3.12 0.45 6.76
N TRP A 136 2.92 0.64 5.45
CA TRP A 136 2.67 1.96 4.89
C TRP A 136 1.37 2.58 5.45
N TYR A 137 0.33 1.77 5.66
CA TYR A 137 -0.95 2.22 6.22
C TYR A 137 -0.84 2.68 7.68
N GLU A 138 0.05 2.09 8.47
CA GLU A 138 0.34 2.55 9.85
C GLU A 138 0.97 3.95 9.89
N SER A 139 1.53 4.42 8.77
CA SER A 139 2.01 5.81 8.64
C SER A 139 0.89 6.82 8.31
N ILE A 140 -0.34 6.35 8.13
CA ILE A 140 -1.53 7.16 7.80
C ILE A 140 -2.49 7.22 8.99
N GLY A 141 -2.66 6.11 9.71
CA GLY A 141 -3.50 6.02 10.90
C GLY A 141 -3.23 4.74 11.69
N PRO A 142 -3.87 4.54 12.86
CA PRO A 142 -3.66 3.39 13.73
C PRO A 142 -4.35 2.12 13.19
N PHE A 143 -4.04 1.74 11.95
CA PHE A 143 -4.51 0.51 11.33
C PHE A 143 -3.97 -0.71 12.08
N LYS A 144 -4.86 -1.67 12.34
CA LYS A 144 -4.53 -2.95 12.97
C LYS A 144 -4.67 -4.08 11.97
N SER A 145 -3.67 -4.93 11.90
CA SER A 145 -3.72 -6.18 11.14
C SER A 145 -4.66 -7.17 11.82
N GLN A 146 -5.36 -8.00 11.04
CA GLN A 146 -6.09 -9.16 11.58
C GLN A 146 -5.15 -10.29 12.04
N TYR A 147 -3.90 -10.28 11.59
CA TYR A 147 -2.86 -11.21 12.00
C TYR A 147 -1.96 -10.60 13.07
N ASP A 148 -1.46 -11.45 13.96
CA ASP A 148 -0.40 -11.09 14.90
C ASP A 148 0.92 -10.84 14.13
N ILE A 149 1.22 -9.55 13.93
CA ILE A 149 2.43 -9.08 13.28
C ILE A 149 3.55 -8.72 14.26
N GLU A 150 3.29 -8.75 15.58
CA GLU A 150 4.24 -8.26 16.58
C GLU A 150 5.52 -9.11 16.61
N LYS A 151 5.39 -10.43 16.46
CA LYS A 151 6.57 -11.31 16.31
C LYS A 151 7.46 -10.93 15.12
N TYR A 152 6.86 -10.48 14.03
CA TYR A 152 7.61 -10.05 12.83
C TYR A 152 8.21 -8.66 13.02
N ARG A 153 7.59 -7.79 13.81
CA ARG A 153 8.21 -6.50 14.19
C ARG A 153 9.46 -6.71 15.00
N SER A 154 9.40 -7.58 16.01
CA SER A 154 10.59 -7.95 16.79
C SER A 154 11.68 -8.53 15.89
N SER A 155 11.29 -9.37 14.93
CA SER A 155 12.23 -9.93 13.94
C SER A 155 12.89 -8.83 13.10
N VAL A 156 12.14 -7.88 12.53
CA VAL A 156 12.70 -6.73 11.78
C VAL A 156 13.67 -5.92 12.64
N GLN A 157 13.29 -5.63 13.89
CA GLN A 157 14.09 -4.82 14.81
C GLN A 157 15.36 -5.52 15.26
N GLN A 158 15.38 -6.85 15.25
CA GLN A 158 16.53 -7.64 15.67
C GLN A 158 17.45 -8.04 14.52
N ASN A 159 16.93 -8.10 13.30
CA ASN A 159 17.64 -8.62 12.14
C ASN A 159 18.89 -7.79 11.80
N LYS A 160 19.99 -8.49 11.50
CA LYS A 160 21.28 -7.90 11.12
C LYS A 160 21.51 -8.03 9.63
N TRP A 161 22.10 -7.02 9.02
CA TRP A 161 22.42 -7.09 7.60
C TRP A 161 23.48 -8.16 7.30
N ALA A 162 24.42 -8.38 8.23
CA ALA A 162 25.43 -9.44 8.12
C ALA A 162 24.80 -10.85 8.02
N ASP A 163 23.69 -11.11 8.72
CA ASP A 163 23.02 -12.41 8.67
C ASP A 163 22.35 -12.61 7.30
N ILE A 164 21.75 -11.56 6.74
CA ILE A 164 21.24 -11.55 5.37
C ILE A 164 22.36 -11.87 4.35
N LEU A 165 23.54 -11.24 4.49
CA LEU A 165 24.68 -11.48 3.60
C LEU A 165 25.18 -12.93 3.65
N VAL A 166 25.16 -13.55 4.84
CA VAL A 166 25.52 -14.97 5.01
C VAL A 166 24.54 -15.87 4.25
N VAL A 167 23.23 -15.63 4.40
CA VAL A 167 22.19 -16.40 3.69
C VAL A 167 22.27 -16.19 2.18
N ALA A 168 22.48 -14.96 1.72
CA ALA A 168 22.65 -14.64 0.30
C ALA A 168 23.86 -15.39 -0.29
N LYS A 169 25.01 -15.35 0.40
CA LYS A 169 26.22 -16.06 -0.04
C LYS A 169 26.03 -17.57 -0.07
N ALA A 170 25.32 -18.15 0.90
CA ALA A 170 25.02 -19.58 0.93
C ALA A 170 24.09 -20.03 -0.22
N ARG A 171 23.44 -19.10 -0.90
CA ARG A 171 22.58 -19.33 -2.07
C ARG A 171 23.25 -18.91 -3.39
N ASP A 172 24.58 -18.76 -3.39
CA ASP A 172 25.37 -18.27 -4.51
C ASP A 172 24.90 -16.91 -5.07
N PHE A 173 24.34 -16.06 -4.19
CA PHE A 173 23.90 -14.71 -4.52
C PHE A 173 24.89 -13.66 -3.99
N ALA A 174 25.52 -12.93 -4.90
CA ALA A 174 26.37 -11.80 -4.55
C ALA A 174 25.53 -10.53 -4.32
N LEU A 175 25.33 -10.17 -3.05
CA LEU A 175 24.63 -8.95 -2.65
C LEU A 175 25.64 -7.81 -2.44
N ASP A 176 26.16 -7.26 -3.54
CA ASP A 176 27.08 -6.12 -3.50
C ASP A 176 26.30 -4.81 -3.51
N ILE A 177 26.10 -4.25 -2.32
CA ILE A 177 25.40 -2.97 -2.14
C ILE A 177 26.22 -2.04 -1.26
N ASP A 178 26.20 -0.76 -1.58
CA ASP A 178 26.72 0.26 -0.69
C ASP A 178 25.79 0.43 0.52
N THR A 179 26.30 0.12 1.71
CA THR A 179 25.59 0.29 2.99
C THR A 179 25.93 1.61 3.68
N GLY A 180 26.70 2.49 3.03
CA GLY A 180 27.21 3.71 3.63
C GLY A 180 28.04 3.41 4.88
N THR A 181 27.80 4.17 5.96
CA THR A 181 28.50 4.04 7.25
C THR A 181 27.83 3.07 8.22
N ILE A 182 26.82 2.29 7.79
CA ILE A 182 26.03 1.44 8.69
C ILE A 182 26.86 0.23 9.16
N ASN A 183 26.92 0.03 10.48
CA ASN A 183 27.49 -1.19 11.05
C ASN A 183 26.56 -2.40 10.81
N THR A 184 26.90 -3.22 9.82
CA THR A 184 26.09 -4.37 9.37
C THR A 184 25.97 -5.51 10.38
N LYS A 185 26.78 -5.50 11.45
CA LYS A 185 26.77 -6.54 12.50
C LYS A 185 25.91 -6.18 13.71
N GLU A 186 25.43 -4.94 13.79
CA GLU A 186 24.55 -4.50 14.88
C GLU A 186 23.13 -5.01 14.71
N VAL A 187 22.47 -5.23 15.84
CA VAL A 187 21.04 -5.54 15.92
C VAL A 187 20.24 -4.44 15.22
N GLY A 188 19.29 -4.85 14.37
CA GLY A 188 18.45 -3.92 13.60
C GLY A 188 19.17 -3.21 12.44
N SER A 189 20.42 -3.56 12.13
CA SER A 189 21.15 -2.98 11.00
C SER A 189 20.51 -3.30 9.65
N ALA A 190 19.81 -4.42 9.50
CA ALA A 190 19.11 -4.73 8.25
C ALA A 190 18.05 -3.69 7.93
N MET A 191 17.25 -3.30 8.93
CA MET A 191 16.24 -2.25 8.79
C MET A 191 16.88 -0.91 8.39
N LYS A 192 18.02 -0.55 9.01
CA LYS A 192 18.77 0.68 8.68
C LYS A 192 19.29 0.66 7.24
N VAL A 193 19.85 -0.46 6.78
CA VAL A 193 20.35 -0.60 5.39
C VAL A 193 19.20 -0.46 4.40
N ILE A 194 18.09 -1.16 4.62
CA ILE A 194 16.92 -1.08 3.72
C ILE A 194 16.35 0.35 3.70
N ALA A 195 16.29 1.04 4.84
CA ALA A 195 15.88 2.43 4.93
C ALA A 195 16.83 3.36 4.15
N TYR A 196 18.14 3.18 4.29
CA TYR A 196 19.15 3.93 3.54
C TYR A 196 19.02 3.72 2.03
N LEU A 197 18.89 2.47 1.59
CA LEU A 197 18.71 2.14 0.17
C LEU A 197 17.45 2.79 -0.39
N LYS A 198 16.33 2.76 0.34
CA LYS A 198 15.06 3.38 -0.06
C LYS A 198 15.19 4.86 -0.39
N GLU A 199 16.10 5.59 0.25
CA GLU A 199 16.35 7.01 -0.04
C GLU A 199 17.24 7.22 -1.28
N ASN A 200 17.99 6.20 -1.69
CA ASN A 200 18.84 6.24 -2.87
C ASN A 200 18.06 5.87 -4.14
N LYS A 201 18.06 6.75 -5.16
CA LYS A 201 17.24 6.59 -6.39
C LYS A 201 17.61 5.37 -7.24
N THR A 202 18.78 4.75 -7.04
CA THR A 202 19.19 3.50 -7.69
C THR A 202 18.55 2.24 -7.08
N SER A 203 17.85 2.36 -5.95
CA SER A 203 17.31 1.21 -5.21
C SER A 203 16.03 0.60 -5.77
N CYS A 204 15.35 1.27 -6.70
CA CYS A 204 14.08 0.78 -7.22
C CYS A 204 14.21 -0.57 -7.94
N LEU A 205 15.21 -0.70 -8.82
CA LEU A 205 15.53 -1.98 -9.48
C LEU A 205 15.90 -3.06 -8.46
N PHE A 206 16.70 -2.69 -7.46
CA PHE A 206 17.11 -3.60 -6.38
C PHE A 206 15.88 -4.16 -5.65
N PHE A 207 14.98 -3.31 -5.16
CA PHE A 207 13.80 -3.79 -4.43
C PHE A 207 12.85 -4.59 -5.32
N SER A 208 12.70 -4.22 -6.58
CA SER A 208 11.83 -4.95 -7.51
C SER A 208 12.27 -6.40 -7.72
N LYS A 209 13.58 -6.65 -7.70
CA LYS A 209 14.17 -7.99 -7.87
C LYS A 209 14.36 -8.73 -6.54
N MET A 210 14.72 -8.01 -5.48
CA MET A 210 15.19 -8.61 -4.23
C MET A 210 14.15 -8.68 -3.12
N MET A 211 12.96 -8.05 -3.25
CA MET A 211 12.00 -7.98 -2.15
C MET A 211 11.60 -9.37 -1.60
N GLY A 212 11.38 -10.35 -2.49
CA GLY A 212 11.02 -11.71 -2.08
C GLY A 212 12.13 -12.40 -1.29
N GLU A 213 13.37 -12.29 -1.77
CA GLU A 213 14.55 -12.83 -1.09
C GLU A 213 14.82 -12.12 0.24
N LEU A 214 14.71 -10.79 0.29
CA LEU A 214 14.90 -10.03 1.53
C LEU A 214 13.89 -10.43 2.61
N LEU A 215 12.63 -10.64 2.23
CA LEU A 215 11.59 -11.15 3.14
C LEU A 215 11.96 -12.55 3.65
N LEU A 216 12.32 -13.45 2.73
CA LEU A 216 12.68 -14.82 3.04
C LEU A 216 13.90 -14.90 3.97
N TRP A 217 14.98 -14.20 3.64
CA TRP A 217 16.22 -14.16 4.42
C TRP A 217 16.04 -13.46 5.77
N SER A 218 15.05 -12.57 5.89
CA SER A 218 14.68 -11.94 7.15
C SER A 218 13.68 -12.74 7.98
N GLY A 219 13.16 -13.87 7.47
CA GLY A 219 12.12 -14.66 8.15
C GLY A 219 10.78 -13.94 8.28
N ILE A 220 10.46 -13.03 7.35
CA ILE A 220 9.26 -12.19 7.38
C ILE A 220 8.34 -12.61 6.23
N PRO A 221 7.07 -12.98 6.49
CA PRO A 221 6.15 -13.28 5.42
C PRO A 221 5.81 -12.01 4.63
N SER A 222 5.34 -12.18 3.39
CA SER A 222 4.78 -11.03 2.69
C SER A 222 3.53 -10.51 3.40
N LEU A 223 3.46 -9.19 3.55
CA LEU A 223 2.29 -8.46 4.05
C LEU A 223 1.40 -7.92 2.92
N TYR A 224 1.75 -8.22 1.67
CA TYR A 224 0.89 -7.95 0.53
C TYR A 224 -0.37 -8.82 0.60
N GLY A 225 -1.53 -8.22 0.37
CA GLY A 225 -2.82 -8.88 0.48
C GLY A 225 -3.32 -9.01 1.93
N THR A 226 -2.59 -8.48 2.93
CA THR A 226 -3.06 -8.50 4.32
C THR A 226 -4.22 -7.53 4.53
N SER A 227 -5.20 -7.95 5.32
CA SER A 227 -6.35 -7.12 5.72
C SER A 227 -6.06 -6.30 6.99
N TRP A 228 -6.43 -5.03 6.93
CA TRP A 228 -6.24 -4.04 7.99
C TRP A 228 -7.56 -3.39 8.36
N ALA A 229 -7.73 -3.08 9.65
CA ALA A 229 -8.90 -2.40 10.18
C ALA A 229 -8.51 -1.11 10.90
N LEU A 230 -9.35 -0.08 10.80
CA LEU A 230 -9.22 1.19 11.49
C LEU A 230 -10.58 1.59 12.06
N GLU A 231 -10.63 1.89 13.36
CA GLU A 231 -11.77 2.56 13.98
C GLU A 231 -11.73 4.05 13.62
N ILE A 232 -12.84 4.59 13.12
CA ILE A 232 -12.94 5.93 12.52
C ILE A 232 -14.06 6.76 13.15
#